data_AF-A0A1H1L747-F1
#
_entry.id   AF-A0A1H1L747-F1
#
_cell.length_a   1.000
_cell.length_b   1.000
_cell.length_c   1.000
_cell.angle_alpha   90.00
_cell.angle_beta   90.00
_cell.angle_gamma   90.00
#
_symmetry.space_group_name_H-M   'P 1'
#
loop_
_entity.id
_entity.type
_entity.pdbx_description
1 polymer ?
#
loop_
_entity_poly.entity_id
_entity_poly.type
_entity_poly.pdbx_seq_one_letter_code
_entity_poly.pdbx_strand_id
1 'polypeptide(L)' 'MKFLACDGAWSVGSGAIACDGTLITITSEEIAEEISSPALTPEESQQLIDASLLIFAAVFGFLVLKKLL' A
#
# COMPACT_ATOMS: atom_id res chain seq x y z
N MET A 1 -17.61 -8.46 -10.44
CA MET A 1 -18.33 -8.42 -9.14
C MET A 1 -18.69 -6.97 -8.86
N LYS A 2 -19.74 -6.67 -8.07
CA LYS A 2 -20.12 -5.29 -7.75
C LYS A 2 -19.61 -4.95 -6.35
N PHE A 3 -18.93 -3.81 -6.22
CA PHE A 3 -18.35 -3.33 -4.97
C PHE A 3 -19.02 -2.03 -4.55
N LEU A 4 -19.02 -1.76 -3.25
CA LEU A 4 -19.54 -0.53 -2.69
C LEU A 4 -18.37 0.42 -2.42
N ALA A 5 -18.40 1.60 -3.04
CA ALA A 5 -17.50 2.69 -2.73
C ALA A 5 -18.28 3.85 -2.09
N CYS A 6 -17.56 4.68 -1.33
CA CYS A 6 -18.09 5.86 -0.69
C CYS A 6 -17.54 7.08 -1.42
N ASP A 7 -18.41 7.94 -1.93
CA ASP A 7 -18.06 9.26 -2.49
C ASP A 7 -17.82 10.27 -1.35
N GLY A 8 -16.90 9.92 -0.45
CA GLY A 8 -16.70 10.59 0.82
C GLY A 8 -15.73 9.83 1.73
N ALA A 9 -15.69 10.18 3.01
CA ALA A 9 -14.82 9.50 3.96
C ALA A 9 -15.47 8.23 4.51
N TRP A 10 -14.75 7.12 4.47
CA TRP A 10 -15.10 5.93 5.24
C TRP A 10 -14.79 6.18 6.72
N SER A 11 -15.83 6.24 7.53
CA SER A 11 -15.71 6.27 8.98
C SER A 11 -15.90 4.86 9.55
N VAL A 12 -15.01 4.47 10.46
CA VAL A 12 -15.11 3.18 11.16
C VAL A 12 -15.41 3.49 12.61
N GLY A 13 -16.64 3.23 13.02
CA GLY A 13 -17.13 3.48 14.39
C GLY A 13 -17.77 2.23 14.98
N SER A 14 -17.32 1.84 16.18
CA SER A 14 -17.97 0.81 17.04
C SER A 14 -18.50 -0.44 16.30
N GLY A 15 -17.69 -1.01 15.40
CA GLY A 15 -18.02 -2.26 14.69
C GLY A 15 -18.86 -2.11 13.42
N ALA A 16 -19.18 -0.88 12.99
CA ALA A 16 -19.85 -0.59 11.73
C ALA A 16 -18.98 0.32 10.85
N ILE A 17 -18.99 0.02 9.55
CA ILE A 17 -18.39 0.87 8.52
C ILE A 17 -19.49 1.79 8.01
N ALA A 18 -19.31 3.11 8.19
CA ALA A 18 -20.26 4.12 7.76
C ALA A 18 -19.60 5.04 6.72
N CYS A 19 -20.28 5.24 5.59
CA CYS A 19 -19.88 6.18 4.57
C CYS A 19 -20.45 7.57 4.91
N ASP A 20 -19.59 8.56 5.12
CA ASP A 20 -19.98 9.96 5.24
C ASP A 20 -20.10 10.56 3.83
N GLY A 21 -21.17 10.18 3.12
CA GLY A 21 -21.37 10.50 1.71
C GLY A 21 -22.39 9.58 1.02
N THR A 22 -22.31 9.50 -0.31
CA THR A 22 -23.19 8.64 -1.11
C THR A 22 -22.53 7.28 -1.34
N LEU A 23 -23.24 6.18 -1.05
CA LEU A 23 -22.79 4.86 -1.45
C LEU A 23 -23.00 4.69 -2.96
N ILE A 24 -21.91 4.52 -3.68
CA ILE A 24 -21.91 4.23 -5.11
C ILE A 24 -21.53 2.76 -5.35
N THR A 25 -22.13 2.16 -6.36
CA THR A 25 -21.78 0.79 -6.78
C THR A 25 -20.79 0.88 -7.92
N ILE A 26 -19.56 0.46 -7.68
CA ILE A 26 -18.50 0.42 -8.69
C ILE A 26 -18.23 -1.02 -9.13
N THR A 27 -17.80 -1.16 -10.37
CA THR A 27 -17.42 -2.46 -10.92
C THR A 27 -15.99 -2.82 -10.53
N SER A 28 -15.64 -4.12 -10.64
CA SER A 28 -14.25 -4.57 -10.50
C SER A 28 -13.29 -3.89 -11.47
N GLU A 29 -13.79 -3.44 -12.63
CA GLU A 29 -13.00 -2.76 -13.66
C GLU A 29 -12.68 -1.31 -13.25
N GLU A 30 -13.65 -0.57 -12.71
CA GLU A 30 -13.42 0.78 -12.14
C GLU A 30 -12.47 0.75 -10.94
N ILE A 31 -12.58 -0.27 -10.08
CA ILE A 31 -11.62 -0.47 -9.00
C ILE A 31 -10.23 -0.78 -9.54
N ALA A 32 -10.13 -1.59 -10.59
CA ALA A 32 -8.83 -1.88 -11.19
C ALA A 32 -8.22 -0.63 -11.83
N GLU A 33 -9.04 0.29 -12.35
CA GLU A 33 -8.61 1.59 -12.88
C GLU A 33 -8.19 2.56 -11.77
N GLU A 34 -8.90 2.58 -10.64
CA GLU A 34 -8.63 3.47 -9.51
C GLU A 34 -7.49 2.98 -8.60
N ILE A 35 -7.35 1.65 -8.44
CA ILE A 35 -6.23 1.00 -7.75
C ILE A 35 -5.04 0.75 -8.69
N SER A 36 -5.21 0.96 -9.99
CA SER A 36 -4.10 1.10 -10.94
C SER A 36 -3.35 2.39 -10.61
N SER A 37 -2.65 2.38 -9.48
CA SER A 37 -1.54 3.26 -9.23
C SER A 37 -0.64 3.18 -10.46
N PRO A 38 -0.16 4.32 -10.99
CA PRO A 38 0.76 4.30 -12.11
C PRO A 38 1.87 3.31 -11.78
N ALA A 39 2.19 2.42 -12.72
CA ALA A 39 3.32 1.52 -12.56
C ALA A 39 4.53 2.37 -12.13
N LEU A 40 5.23 1.94 -11.07
CA LEU A 40 6.38 2.69 -10.55
C LEU A 40 7.27 3.12 -11.71
N THR A 41 7.64 4.39 -11.73
CA THR A 41 8.61 4.82 -12.73
C THR A 41 9.93 4.08 -12.49
N PRO A 42 10.78 3.91 -13.52
CA PRO A 42 12.08 3.28 -13.35
C PRO A 42 12.88 3.89 -12.20
N GLU A 43 12.79 5.21 -12.02
CA GLU A 43 13.46 5.94 -10.95
C GLU A 43 12.90 5.57 -9.57
N GLU A 44 11.58 5.50 -9.40
CA GLU A 44 10.94 5.09 -8.14
C GLU A 44 11.30 3.65 -7.79
N SER A 45 11.30 2.75 -8.78
CA SER A 45 11.68 1.36 -8.58
C SER A 45 13.12 1.22 -8.11
N GLN A 46 14.03 2.04 -8.64
CA GLN A 46 15.44 2.04 -8.26
C GLN A 46 15.64 2.56 -6.83
N GLN A 47 14.87 3.58 -6.41
CA GLN A 47 14.91 4.09 -5.04
C GLN A 47 14.43 3.05 -4.03
N LEU A 48 13.37 2.29 -4.34
CA LEU A 48 12.91 1.20 -3.48
C LEU A 48 13.96 0.11 -3.34
N ILE A 49 14.62 -0.27 -4.44
CA ILE A 49 15.69 -1.27 -4.42
C ILE A 49 16.85 -0.79 -3.54
N ASP A 50 17.31 0.45 -3.71
CA ASP A 50 18.43 1.00 -2.93
C ASP A 50 18.12 1.05 -1.43
N ALA A 51 16.93 1.54 -1.06
CA ALA A 51 16.47 1.56 0.32
C ALA A 51 16.41 0.15 0.93
N SER A 52 15.91 -0.83 0.17
CA SER A 52 15.81 -2.22 0.63
C SER A 52 17.19 -2.88 0.82
N LEU A 53 18.14 -2.61 -0.08
CA LEU A 53 19.52 -3.08 0.02
C LEU A 53 20.23 -2.52 1.25
N LEU A 54 20.01 -1.24 1.55
CA LEU A 54 20.61 -0.60 2.72
C LEU A 54 20.11 -1.23 4.03
N ILE A 55 18.80 -1.47 4.15
CA ILE A 55 18.21 -2.15 5.31
C ILE A 55 18.77 -3.57 5.43
N PHE A 56 18.82 -4.30 4.31
CA PHE A 56 19.37 -5.66 4.29
C PHE A 56 20.83 -5.68 4.74
N ALA A 57 21.66 -4.80 4.19
CA ALA A 57 23.07 -4.67 4.55
C ALA A 57 23.26 -4.30 6.03
N ALA A 58 22.43 -3.40 6.57
CA ALA A 58 22.49 -3.01 7.98
C ALA A 58 22.16 -4.19 8.91
N VAL A 59 21.07 -4.91 8.62
CA VAL A 59 20.65 -6.07 9.42
C VAL A 59 21.68 -7.19 9.34
N PHE A 60 22.11 -7.57 8.13
CA PHE A 60 23.10 -8.63 7.96
C PHE A 60 24.46 -8.23 8.51
N GLY A 61 24.91 -6.99 8.30
CA GLY A 61 26.14 -6.47 8.89
C GLY A 61 26.12 -6.54 10.41
N PHE A 62 25.03 -6.13 11.05
CA PHE A 62 24.85 -6.27 12.49
C PHE A 62 24.88 -7.74 12.95
N LEU A 63 24.18 -8.63 12.26
CA LEU A 63 24.18 -10.06 12.60
C LEU A 63 25.56 -10.71 12.47
N VAL A 64 26.33 -10.32 11.44
CA VAL A 64 27.71 -10.80 11.25
C VAL A 64 28.62 -10.25 12.35
N LEU A 65 28.54 -8.96 12.68
CA LEU A 65 29.29 -8.37 13.78
C LEU A 65 28.96 -9.04 15.12
N LYS A 66 27.68 -9.30 15.40
CA LYS A 66 27.23 -10.03 16.60
C LYS A 66 27.72 -11.48 16.65
N LYS A 67 27.99 -12.11 15.51
CA LYS A 67 28.54 -13.47 15.45
C LYS A 67 30.06 -13.48 15.69
N LEU A 68 30.75 -12.41 15.33
CA LEU A 68 32.20 -12.27 15.44
C LEU A 68 32.65 -11.77 16.82
N LEU A 69 31.82 -11.01 17.53
CA LEU A 69 32.03 -10.54 18.90
C LEU A 69 31.47 -11.54 19.92
#